data_AF-A0A1M3QW93-F1
#
_entry.id   AF-A0A1M3QW93-F1
#
_cell.length_a   1.000
_cell.length_b   1.000
_cell.length_c   1.000
_cell.angle_alpha   90.00
_cell.angle_beta   90.00
_cell.angle_gamma   90.00
#
_symmetry.space_group_name_H-M   'P 1'
#
loop_
_entity.id
_entity.type
_entity.pdbx_description
1 polymer ?
#
loop_
_entity_poly.entity_id
_entity_poly.type
_entity_poly.pdbx_seq_one_letter_code
_entity_poly.pdbx_strand_id
1 'polypeptide(L)'
;MRVFLYFILLTLLGCSSGSQGTNIQTDTTKSLTKTDTTQQGGDDVDFRREFISLYQKPIFIDTSFVDNDKKYEIVFHHFSSMDNGLIVPVKYNFDTNEDFITHNFVSDLIVFTGKDTIFEKHITKAMFKSLLDTLDTPLNKYATLLYPTLDINNDSIQIHYSISIPVTDVGIGVDIKFDKNGSYVIRQ
;
A
#
# COMPACT_ATOMS: atom_id res chain seq x y z
N MET A 1 -19.67 -30.32 42.96
CA MET A 1 -20.31 -29.06 43.39
C MET A 1 -19.69 -28.59 44.70
N ARG A 2 -18.70 -27.70 44.65
CA ARG A 2 -18.24 -26.90 45.79
C ARG A 2 -17.79 -25.55 45.24
N VAL A 3 -18.59 -24.55 45.55
CA VAL A 3 -18.44 -23.14 45.19
C VAL A 3 -17.53 -22.51 46.24
N PHE A 4 -16.46 -21.83 45.81
CA PHE A 4 -15.75 -20.88 46.66
C PHE A 4 -15.83 -19.50 46.01
N LEU A 5 -16.81 -18.73 46.47
CA LEU A 5 -16.84 -17.27 46.39
C LEU A 5 -15.73 -16.73 47.30
N TYR A 6 -14.87 -15.86 46.80
CA TYR A 6 -14.23 -14.85 47.64
C TYR A 6 -14.49 -13.46 47.05
N PHE A 7 -15.34 -12.75 47.78
CA PHE A 7 -15.63 -11.33 47.69
C PHE A 7 -14.56 -10.62 48.54
N ILE A 8 -13.81 -9.67 47.97
CA ILE A 8 -13.16 -8.61 48.75
C ILE A 8 -13.46 -7.26 48.09
N LEU A 9 -13.97 -6.39 48.94
CA LEU A 9 -14.62 -5.11 48.72
C LEU A 9 -13.59 -3.95 48.77
N LEU A 10 -13.85 -2.88 47.99
CA LEU A 10 -13.75 -1.42 48.26
C LEU A 10 -12.69 -0.93 49.29
N THR A 11 -11.94 0.19 49.17
CA THR A 11 -12.01 1.52 48.51
C THR A 11 -10.72 2.27 48.96
N LEU A 12 -10.21 3.39 48.42
CA LEU A 12 -10.75 4.76 48.45
C LEU A 12 -9.77 5.70 47.70
N LEU A 13 -10.34 6.66 46.98
CA LEU A 13 -10.04 8.10 46.93
C LEU A 13 -8.58 8.58 46.87
N GLY A 14 -8.25 9.24 45.75
CA GLY A 14 -7.18 10.23 45.65
C GLY A 14 -7.61 11.39 44.74
N CYS A 15 -8.34 12.37 45.28
CA CYS A 15 -8.43 13.71 44.70
C CYS A 15 -7.20 14.50 45.17
N SER A 16 -6.43 15.07 44.24
CA SER A 16 -5.63 16.26 44.54
C SER A 16 -5.94 17.35 43.51
N SER A 17 -6.34 18.49 44.03
CA SER A 17 -6.56 19.73 43.30
C SER A 17 -5.70 20.80 43.96
N GLY A 18 -5.05 21.61 43.12
CA GLY A 18 -4.47 22.91 43.51
C GLY A 18 -3.00 23.09 43.16
N SER A 19 -2.71 23.83 42.10
CA SER A 19 -2.38 25.27 42.24
C SER A 19 -1.92 25.85 40.90
N GLN A 20 -2.48 27.02 40.57
CA GLN A 20 -2.10 27.85 39.43
C GLN A 20 -0.70 28.45 39.62
N GLY A 21 0.10 28.39 38.56
CA GLY A 21 1.24 29.26 38.32
C GLY A 21 1.11 29.86 36.94
N THR A 22 0.65 31.11 36.88
CA THR A 22 0.60 31.97 35.70
C THR A 22 2.00 32.24 35.17
N ASN A 23 2.20 32.07 33.87
CA ASN A 23 3.17 32.91 33.16
C ASN A 23 2.58 33.41 31.86
N ILE A 24 2.79 34.70 31.66
CA ILE A 24 2.14 35.60 30.74
C ILE A 24 2.88 35.50 29.40
N GLN A 25 2.16 35.32 28.30
CA GLN A 25 2.55 35.97 27.05
C GLN A 25 1.31 36.44 26.30
N THR A 26 1.35 37.72 25.97
CA THR A 26 0.25 38.60 25.60
C THR A 26 0.19 38.77 24.09
N ASP A 27 -1.04 38.79 23.56
CA ASP A 27 -1.55 39.43 22.33
C ASP A 27 -1.00 38.97 20.96
N THR A 28 -1.79 38.87 19.89
CA THR A 28 -2.92 39.74 19.51
C THR A 28 -3.87 39.01 18.55
N THR A 29 -5.15 38.92 18.88
CA THR A 29 -6.20 38.63 17.89
C THR A 29 -6.83 39.95 17.48
N LYS A 30 -6.54 40.46 16.28
CA LYS A 30 -7.41 41.38 15.54
C LYS A 30 -7.06 41.40 14.05
N SER A 31 -7.90 40.66 13.32
CA SER A 31 -8.45 40.94 11.98
C SER A 31 -7.59 41.73 10.98
N LEU A 32 -7.23 41.06 9.89
CA LEU A 32 -7.43 41.61 8.55
C LEU A 32 -7.94 40.49 7.64
N THR A 33 -9.21 40.62 7.28
CA THR A 33 -9.81 39.99 6.10
C THR A 33 -8.93 40.31 4.89
N LYS A 34 -8.16 39.33 4.43
CA LYS A 34 -7.77 39.23 3.03
C LYS A 34 -8.33 37.93 2.50
N THR A 35 -9.47 38.05 1.84
CA THR A 35 -9.86 37.16 0.77
C THR A 35 -8.78 37.30 -0.31
N ASP A 36 -7.70 36.52 -0.20
CA ASP A 36 -6.83 36.25 -1.32
C ASP A 36 -7.51 35.15 -2.14
N THR A 37 -8.42 35.58 -3.01
CA THR A 37 -8.67 34.91 -4.29
C THR A 37 -7.42 35.10 -5.17
N THR A 38 -6.32 34.49 -4.75
CA THR A 38 -5.31 34.05 -5.70
C THR A 38 -5.81 32.72 -6.22
N GLN A 39 -6.29 32.73 -7.47
CA GLN A 39 -6.19 31.56 -8.35
C GLN A 39 -4.73 31.13 -8.32
N GLN A 40 -4.40 30.24 -7.40
CA GLN A 40 -3.11 29.61 -7.34
C GLN A 40 -3.16 28.51 -8.39
N GLY A 41 -2.95 28.90 -9.66
CA GLY A 41 -2.62 27.98 -10.74
C GLY A 41 -1.21 27.44 -10.50
N GLY A 42 -1.04 26.66 -9.44
CA GLY A 42 0.20 26.03 -9.05
C GLY A 42 0.05 24.54 -9.22
N ASP A 43 0.84 23.95 -10.12
CA ASP A 43 1.21 22.53 -10.20
C ASP A 43 0.29 21.52 -9.46
N ASP A 44 -1.01 21.56 -9.75
CA ASP A 44 -1.93 20.49 -9.34
C ASP A 44 -1.52 19.26 -10.15
N VAL A 45 -0.70 18.41 -9.53
CA VAL A 45 -0.44 17.08 -10.04
C VAL A 45 -1.80 16.38 -10.11
N ASP A 46 -2.32 16.27 -11.32
CA ASP A 46 -3.53 15.53 -11.64
C ASP A 46 -3.23 14.03 -11.39
N PHE A 47 -3.34 13.61 -10.12
CA PHE A 47 -3.08 12.23 -9.67
C PHE A 47 -3.87 11.21 -10.49
N ARG A 48 -5.06 11.58 -10.96
CA ARG A 48 -5.87 10.78 -11.87
C ARG A 48 -5.17 10.61 -13.21
N ARG A 49 -4.72 11.69 -13.84
CA ARG A 49 -3.98 11.62 -15.10
C ARG A 49 -2.68 10.82 -14.97
N GLU A 50 -1.96 11.01 -13.87
CA GLU A 50 -0.75 10.22 -13.58
C GLU A 50 -1.09 8.73 -13.51
N PHE A 51 -2.07 8.37 -12.68
CA PHE A 51 -2.52 7.00 -12.50
C PHE A 51 -3.04 6.37 -13.81
N ILE A 52 -3.89 7.07 -14.57
CA ILE A 52 -4.39 6.61 -15.87
C ILE A 52 -3.22 6.41 -16.85
N SER A 53 -2.17 7.23 -16.79
CA SER A 53 -1.01 7.07 -17.66
C SER A 53 -0.27 5.76 -17.43
N LEU A 54 -0.41 5.13 -16.24
CA LEU A 54 0.20 3.83 -15.94
C LEU A 54 -0.39 2.69 -16.77
N TYR A 55 -1.63 2.81 -17.27
CA TYR A 55 -2.27 1.75 -18.06
C TYR A 55 -1.48 1.41 -19.33
N GLN A 56 -0.78 2.41 -19.90
CA GLN A 56 0.01 2.27 -21.12
C GLN A 56 1.52 2.21 -20.85
N LYS A 57 1.93 2.14 -19.58
CA LYS A 57 3.33 2.15 -19.16
C LYS A 57 3.65 0.87 -18.38
N PRO A 58 3.72 -0.29 -19.05
CA PRO A 58 4.15 -1.50 -18.38
C PRO A 58 5.59 -1.33 -17.88
N ILE A 59 5.88 -1.89 -16.70
CA ILE A 59 7.22 -2.00 -16.17
C ILE A 59 7.77 -3.34 -16.61
N PHE A 60 8.88 -3.32 -17.35
CA PHE A 60 9.58 -4.51 -17.79
C PHE A 60 11.01 -4.49 -17.26
N ILE A 61 11.38 -5.54 -16.53
CA ILE A 61 12.72 -5.74 -15.99
C ILE A 61 13.22 -7.09 -16.50
N ASP A 62 14.34 -7.05 -17.21
CA ASP A 62 15.09 -8.24 -17.65
C ASP A 62 16.49 -8.13 -17.06
N THR A 63 16.83 -9.07 -16.19
CA THR A 63 18.06 -9.03 -15.42
C THR A 63 18.54 -10.43 -15.07
N SER A 64 19.77 -10.54 -14.59
CA SER A 64 20.35 -11.83 -14.19
C SER A 64 21.28 -11.71 -13.01
N PHE A 65 21.41 -12.79 -12.26
CA PHE A 65 22.38 -12.93 -11.19
C PHE A 65 23.06 -14.30 -11.26
N VAL A 66 24.22 -14.43 -10.63
CA VAL A 66 24.98 -15.67 -10.57
C VAL A 66 25.02 -16.16 -9.13
N ASP A 67 24.68 -17.43 -8.93
CA ASP A 67 24.78 -18.11 -7.65
C ASP A 67 25.27 -19.54 -7.87
N ASN A 68 26.29 -19.96 -7.11
CA ASN A 68 26.92 -21.28 -7.23
C ASN A 68 27.28 -21.65 -8.68
N ASP A 69 27.93 -20.74 -9.40
CA ASP A 69 28.31 -20.86 -10.82
C ASP A 69 27.13 -21.07 -11.80
N LYS A 70 25.90 -20.89 -11.33
CA LYS A 70 24.68 -20.98 -12.15
C LYS A 70 24.13 -19.57 -12.39
N LYS A 71 23.91 -19.23 -13.67
CA LYS A 71 23.26 -17.97 -14.07
C LYS A 71 21.74 -18.14 -14.01
N TYR A 72 21.09 -17.26 -13.25
CA TYR A 72 19.65 -17.14 -13.18
C TYR A 72 19.23 -15.89 -13.94
N GLU A 73 18.27 -16.05 -14.84
CA GLU A 73 17.68 -14.96 -15.61
C GLU A 73 16.26 -14.72 -15.09
N ILE A 74 15.93 -13.44 -14.89
CA ILE A 74 14.68 -12.97 -14.30
C ILE A 74 14.04 -12.04 -15.30
N VAL A 75 12.82 -12.37 -15.69
CA VAL A 75 11.95 -11.48 -16.46
C VAL A 75 10.75 -11.13 -15.61
N PHE A 76 10.59 -9.84 -15.32
CA PHE A 76 9.47 -9.29 -14.57
C PHE A 76 8.70 -8.30 -15.44
N HIS A 77 7.39 -8.48 -15.53
CA HIS A 77 6.51 -7.63 -16.31
C HIS A 77 5.30 -7.23 -15.46
N HIS A 78 5.13 -5.94 -15.19
CA HIS A 78 3.99 -5.41 -14.45
C HIS A 78 3.16 -4.48 -15.32
N PHE A 79 1.84 -4.71 -15.37
CA PHE A 79 0.97 -4.06 -16.34
C PHE A 79 -0.48 -4.00 -15.84
N SER A 80 -1.26 -3.12 -16.47
CA SER A 80 -2.71 -3.07 -16.27
C SER A 80 -3.40 -4.23 -16.97
N SER A 81 -4.33 -4.90 -16.27
CA SER A 81 -5.12 -6.01 -16.85
C SER A 81 -6.18 -5.55 -17.85
N MET A 82 -6.43 -4.24 -17.97
CA MET A 82 -7.43 -3.65 -18.86
C MET A 82 -8.85 -4.26 -18.71
N ASP A 83 -9.18 -4.76 -17.51
CA ASP A 83 -10.38 -5.54 -17.23
C ASP A 83 -11.62 -4.73 -16.82
N ASN A 84 -11.41 -3.46 -16.42
CA ASN A 84 -12.43 -2.62 -15.77
C ASN A 84 -12.95 -3.27 -14.47
N GLY A 85 -12.12 -4.11 -13.85
CA GLY A 85 -12.50 -4.98 -12.74
C GLY A 85 -12.52 -4.28 -11.38
N LEU A 86 -12.24 -2.97 -11.32
CA LEU A 86 -12.16 -2.22 -10.08
C LEU A 86 -13.07 -1.00 -10.12
N ILE A 87 -14.05 -0.95 -9.22
CA ILE A 87 -14.93 0.20 -9.01
C ILE A 87 -14.50 0.85 -7.70
N VAL A 88 -13.94 2.05 -7.79
CA VAL A 88 -13.55 2.86 -6.64
C VAL A 88 -14.71 3.78 -6.26
N PRO A 89 -15.28 3.63 -5.05
CA PRO A 89 -16.43 4.44 -4.64
C PRO A 89 -16.13 5.94 -4.61
N VAL A 90 -17.14 6.76 -4.89
CA VAL A 90 -17.10 8.23 -4.86
C VAL A 90 -16.38 8.82 -3.64
N LYS A 91 -16.49 8.20 -2.46
CA LYS A 91 -15.82 8.66 -1.23
C LYS A 91 -14.29 8.64 -1.27
N TYR A 92 -13.70 8.00 -2.28
CA TYR A 92 -12.26 7.98 -2.57
C TYR A 92 -11.92 8.70 -3.88
N ASN A 93 -12.91 9.30 -4.55
CA ASN A 93 -12.73 10.05 -5.78
C ASN A 93 -13.16 11.50 -5.55
N PHE A 94 -12.25 12.28 -5.00
CA PHE A 94 -12.50 13.65 -4.55
C PHE A 94 -12.61 14.65 -5.72
N ASP A 95 -12.15 14.24 -6.90
CA ASP A 95 -11.97 15.05 -8.08
C ASP A 95 -13.22 15.09 -8.98
N THR A 96 -13.97 13.98 -9.09
CA THR A 96 -15.21 13.98 -9.92
C THR A 96 -16.50 13.80 -9.12
N ASN A 97 -16.44 13.46 -7.83
CA ASN A 97 -17.62 13.13 -7.02
C ASN A 97 -18.51 12.03 -7.65
N GLU A 98 -17.90 11.11 -8.38
CA GLU A 98 -18.55 9.94 -8.99
C GLU A 98 -17.74 8.68 -8.69
N ASP A 99 -18.34 7.50 -8.84
CA ASP A 99 -17.58 6.26 -8.79
C ASP A 99 -16.55 6.22 -9.94
N PHE A 100 -15.32 5.82 -9.63
CA PHE A 100 -14.25 5.70 -10.62
C PHE A 100 -14.06 4.24 -11.02
N ILE A 101 -14.38 3.94 -12.28
CA ILE A 101 -14.14 2.63 -12.88
C ILE A 101 -12.72 2.59 -13.43
N THR A 102 -11.97 1.58 -13.03
CA THR A 102 -10.56 1.41 -13.34
C THR A 102 -10.19 -0.07 -13.45
N HIS A 103 -8.93 -0.34 -13.79
CA HIS A 103 -8.39 -1.66 -14.03
C HIS A 103 -7.59 -2.17 -12.83
N ASN A 104 -7.46 -3.48 -12.73
CA ASN A 104 -6.44 -4.07 -11.88
C ASN A 104 -5.05 -3.95 -12.52
N PHE A 105 -4.03 -4.06 -11.69
CA PHE A 105 -2.66 -4.25 -12.09
C PHE A 105 -2.17 -5.61 -11.58
N VAL A 106 -1.40 -6.27 -12.44
CA VAL A 106 -0.88 -7.62 -12.23
C VAL A 106 0.58 -7.65 -12.66
N SER A 107 1.30 -8.68 -12.23
CA SER A 107 2.67 -8.89 -12.67
C SER A 107 2.93 -10.33 -13.04
N ASP A 108 3.75 -10.55 -14.05
CA ASP A 108 4.34 -11.84 -14.38
C ASP A 108 5.81 -11.85 -13.95
N LEU A 109 6.22 -12.91 -13.26
CA LEU A 109 7.60 -13.17 -12.88
C LEU A 109 8.01 -14.53 -13.42
N ILE A 110 9.02 -14.54 -14.29
CA ILE A 110 9.58 -15.76 -14.87
C ILE A 110 11.05 -15.83 -14.46
N VAL A 111 11.46 -16.99 -13.93
CA VAL A 111 12.84 -17.27 -13.57
C VAL A 111 13.30 -18.51 -14.31
N PHE A 112 14.42 -18.41 -15.01
CA PHE A 112 14.98 -19.50 -15.80
C PHE A 112 16.50 -19.63 -15.64
N THR A 113 17.00 -20.82 -15.93
CA THR A 113 18.43 -21.13 -15.99
C THR A 113 18.76 -21.68 -17.37
N GLY A 114 19.49 -20.92 -18.18
CA GLY A 114 19.72 -21.31 -19.57
C GLY A 114 18.41 -21.41 -20.35
N LYS A 115 17.97 -22.63 -20.68
CA LYS A 115 16.71 -22.89 -21.40
C LYS A 115 15.57 -23.40 -20.51
N ASP A 116 15.85 -23.69 -19.24
CA ASP A 116 14.89 -24.32 -18.34
C ASP A 116 14.21 -23.26 -17.47
N THR A 117 12.87 -23.18 -17.53
CA THR A 117 12.07 -22.40 -16.58
C THR A 117 12.13 -23.06 -15.21
N ILE A 118 12.65 -22.34 -14.22
CA ILE A 118 12.65 -22.78 -12.83
C ILE A 118 11.25 -22.58 -12.23
N PHE A 119 10.70 -21.38 -12.39
CA PHE A 119 9.32 -21.10 -12.04
C PHE A 119 8.77 -19.92 -12.83
N GLU A 120 7.43 -19.88 -12.89
CA GLU A 120 6.64 -18.77 -13.42
C GLU A 120 5.53 -18.45 -12.41
N LYS A 121 5.30 -17.16 -12.17
CA LYS A 121 4.30 -16.67 -11.21
C LYS A 121 3.52 -15.51 -11.79
N HIS A 122 2.20 -15.68 -11.83
CA HIS A 122 1.25 -14.61 -12.07
C HIS A 122 0.82 -13.99 -10.74
N ILE A 123 1.34 -12.81 -10.44
CA ILE A 123 1.14 -12.08 -9.18
C ILE A 123 -0.06 -11.15 -9.31
N THR A 124 -1.06 -11.39 -8.48
CA THR A 124 -2.28 -10.57 -8.39
C THR A 124 -2.53 -10.15 -6.96
N LYS A 125 -3.35 -9.12 -6.75
CA LYS A 125 -3.78 -8.70 -5.40
C LYS A 125 -4.35 -9.87 -4.58
N ALA A 126 -4.98 -10.86 -5.22
CA ALA A 126 -5.55 -12.02 -4.55
C ALA A 126 -4.51 -12.84 -3.77
N MET A 127 -3.23 -12.83 -4.17
CA MET A 127 -2.17 -13.49 -3.42
C MET A 127 -1.97 -12.89 -2.03
N PHE A 128 -2.30 -11.62 -1.84
CA PHE A 128 -2.17 -10.88 -0.58
C PHE A 128 -3.43 -10.96 0.29
N LYS A 129 -4.46 -11.72 -0.12
CA LYS A 129 -5.75 -11.77 0.57
C LYS A 129 -5.63 -12.07 2.06
N SER A 130 -4.80 -13.04 2.44
CA SER A 130 -4.61 -13.41 3.84
C SER A 130 -4.07 -12.26 4.69
N LEU A 131 -3.20 -11.41 4.12
CA LEU A 131 -2.70 -10.22 4.80
C LEU A 131 -3.81 -9.15 4.86
N LEU A 132 -4.48 -8.89 3.74
CA LEU A 132 -5.52 -7.86 3.67
C LEU A 132 -6.73 -8.15 4.57
N ASP A 133 -7.10 -9.43 4.74
CA ASP A 133 -8.17 -9.84 5.64
C ASP A 133 -7.84 -9.55 7.11
N THR A 134 -6.55 -9.53 7.50
CA THR A 134 -6.14 -9.25 8.88
C THR A 134 -6.11 -7.77 9.26
N LEU A 135 -6.08 -6.87 8.27
CA LEU A 135 -5.90 -5.43 8.51
C LEU A 135 -7.21 -4.67 8.71
N ASP A 136 -8.37 -5.30 8.48
CA ASP A 136 -9.70 -4.66 8.50
C ASP A 136 -9.75 -3.34 7.70
N THR A 137 -9.16 -3.36 6.50
CA THR A 137 -9.07 -2.19 5.63
C THR A 137 -9.98 -2.29 4.40
N PRO A 138 -10.36 -1.14 3.80
CA PRO A 138 -11.06 -1.12 2.50
C PRO A 138 -10.21 -1.65 1.32
N LEU A 139 -8.91 -1.88 1.52
CA LEU A 139 -7.95 -2.21 0.47
C LEU A 139 -8.28 -3.53 -0.23
N ASN A 140 -8.83 -4.51 0.50
CA ASN A 140 -9.25 -5.78 -0.09
C ASN A 140 -10.24 -5.56 -1.26
N LYS A 141 -11.12 -4.57 -1.14
CA LYS A 141 -12.15 -4.28 -2.14
C LYS A 141 -11.69 -3.30 -3.21
N TYR A 142 -11.06 -2.20 -2.80
CA TYR A 142 -10.89 -1.04 -3.69
C TYR A 142 -9.45 -0.76 -4.12
N ALA A 143 -8.47 -1.50 -3.60
CA ALA A 143 -7.06 -1.30 -3.97
C ALA A 143 -6.61 -2.18 -5.16
N THR A 144 -5.47 -1.82 -5.73
CA THR A 144 -4.74 -2.61 -6.74
C THR A 144 -3.23 -2.60 -6.46
N LEU A 145 -2.45 -3.42 -7.19
CA LEU A 145 -0.99 -3.50 -7.04
C LEU A 145 -0.33 -2.36 -7.79
N LEU A 146 0.33 -1.42 -7.11
CA LEU A 146 0.97 -0.26 -7.73
C LEU A 146 2.45 -0.17 -7.40
N TYR A 147 3.18 0.50 -8.29
CA TYR A 147 4.56 0.94 -8.09
C TYR A 147 5.50 -0.19 -7.62
N PRO A 148 5.60 -1.31 -8.36
CA PRO A 148 6.51 -2.38 -7.99
C PRO A 148 7.96 -1.91 -8.01
N THR A 149 8.73 -2.34 -7.02
CA THR A 149 10.20 -2.32 -7.08
C THR A 149 10.73 -3.72 -6.85
N LEU A 150 11.82 -4.07 -7.53
CA LEU A 150 12.39 -5.41 -7.56
C LEU A 150 13.79 -5.37 -6.95
N ASP A 151 13.97 -6.11 -5.86
CA ASP A 151 15.25 -6.32 -5.21
C ASP A 151 15.69 -7.77 -5.37
N ILE A 152 16.88 -7.97 -5.95
CA ILE A 152 17.43 -9.29 -6.23
C ILE A 152 18.64 -9.52 -5.35
N ASN A 153 18.57 -10.58 -4.57
CA ASN A 153 19.65 -11.07 -3.73
C ASN A 153 20.09 -12.46 -4.22
N ASN A 154 21.26 -12.92 -3.78
CA ASN A 154 21.81 -14.21 -4.20
C ASN A 154 20.88 -15.40 -3.93
N ASP A 155 19.98 -15.30 -2.95
CA ASP A 155 19.09 -16.37 -2.51
C ASP A 155 17.59 -16.11 -2.78
N SER A 156 17.23 -14.91 -3.24
CA SER A 156 15.82 -14.51 -3.28
C SER A 156 15.54 -13.33 -4.19
N ILE A 157 14.29 -13.31 -4.65
CA ILE A 157 13.73 -12.23 -5.46
C ILE A 157 12.62 -11.60 -4.63
N GLN A 158 12.79 -10.34 -4.26
CA GLN A 158 11.82 -9.60 -3.46
C GLN A 158 11.18 -8.53 -4.33
N ILE A 159 9.84 -8.47 -4.30
CA ILE A 159 9.08 -7.43 -4.96
C ILE A 159 8.31 -6.67 -3.90
N HIS A 160 8.56 -5.37 -3.84
CA HIS A 160 7.79 -4.44 -3.02
C HIS A 160 6.66 -3.86 -3.85
N TYR A 161 5.46 -3.86 -3.33
CA TYR A 161 4.29 -3.22 -3.94
C TYR A 161 3.69 -2.19 -2.99
N SER A 162 2.99 -1.23 -3.59
CA SER A 162 1.97 -0.43 -2.91
C SER A 162 0.59 -1.04 -3.20
N ILE A 163 -0.09 -1.59 -2.20
CA ILE A 163 -1.51 -1.95 -2.33
C ILE A 163 -2.34 -0.73 -1.94
N SER A 164 -2.77 0.03 -2.96
CA SER A 164 -3.39 1.35 -2.76
C SER A 164 -4.69 1.50 -3.55
N ILE A 165 -5.60 2.30 -2.99
CA ILE A 165 -6.81 2.73 -3.69
C ILE A 165 -6.39 3.74 -4.75
N PRO A 166 -6.71 3.51 -6.04
CA PRO A 166 -6.39 4.44 -7.12
C PRO A 166 -6.74 5.89 -6.80
N VAL A 167 -5.91 6.82 -7.28
CA VAL A 167 -6.07 8.28 -7.13
C VAL A 167 -6.13 8.80 -5.68
N THR A 168 -5.70 7.99 -4.71
CA THR A 168 -5.63 8.39 -3.30
C THR A 168 -4.26 8.07 -2.70
N ASP A 169 -4.01 8.61 -1.51
CA ASP A 169 -2.90 8.26 -0.62
C ASP A 169 -3.22 7.08 0.32
N VAL A 170 -4.39 6.46 0.17
CA VAL A 170 -4.85 5.36 1.03
C VAL A 170 -4.29 4.02 0.52
N GLY A 171 -3.29 3.51 1.22
CA GLY A 171 -2.68 2.22 0.90
C GLY A 171 -1.69 1.72 1.93
N ILE A 172 -1.06 0.59 1.61
CA ILE A 172 0.02 -0.02 2.41
C ILE A 172 1.15 -0.49 1.50
N GLY A 173 2.38 -0.44 2.01
CA GLY A 173 3.50 -1.18 1.43
C GLY A 173 3.40 -2.66 1.79
N VAL A 174 3.72 -3.53 0.84
CA VAL A 174 3.81 -4.98 1.07
C VAL A 174 4.95 -5.59 0.28
N ASP A 175 5.49 -6.67 0.81
CA ASP A 175 6.58 -7.42 0.21
C ASP A 175 6.09 -8.82 -0.16
N ILE A 176 6.45 -9.27 -1.36
CA ILE A 176 6.44 -10.68 -1.70
C ILE A 176 7.86 -11.14 -2.02
N LYS A 177 8.36 -12.10 -1.24
CA LYS A 177 9.70 -12.65 -1.37
C LYS A 177 9.62 -14.07 -1.88
N PHE A 178 10.18 -14.30 -3.07
CA PHE A 178 10.34 -15.62 -3.68
C PHE A 178 11.71 -16.19 -3.35
N ASP A 179 11.76 -17.47 -3.05
CA ASP A 179 13.00 -18.24 -3.06
C ASP A 179 13.33 -18.74 -4.48
N LYS A 180 14.46 -19.41 -4.64
CA LYS A 180 14.92 -19.95 -5.93
C LYS A 180 14.01 -21.03 -6.53
N ASN A 181 13.15 -21.68 -5.74
CA ASN A 181 12.24 -22.71 -6.24
C ASN A 181 10.83 -22.16 -6.55
N GLY A 182 10.60 -20.87 -6.28
CA GLY A 182 9.32 -20.21 -6.51
C GLY A 182 8.34 -20.34 -5.34
N SER A 183 8.76 -20.88 -4.20
CA SER A 183 8.01 -20.71 -2.95
C SER A 183 8.12 -19.26 -2.50
N TYR A 184 7.09 -18.76 -1.82
CA TYR A 184 7.04 -17.34 -1.47
C TYR A 184 6.49 -17.09 -0.07
N VAL A 185 6.87 -15.94 0.46
CA VAL A 185 6.37 -15.39 1.72
C VAL A 185 5.90 -13.95 1.47
N ILE A 186 4.82 -13.55 2.13
CA ILE A 186 4.28 -12.20 2.06
C ILE A 186 4.46 -11.51 3.41
N ARG A 187 4.87 -10.23 3.39
CA ARG A 187 5.07 -9.40 4.59
C ARG A 187 4.56 -7.97 4.36
N GLN A 188 4.37 -7.25 5.47
CA GLN A 188 4.12 -5.82 5.51
C GLN A 188 5.33 -5.14 6.15
#